data_AF-A0A2S1YNY9-F1
#
_entry.id   AF-A0A2S1YNY9-F1
#
_cell.length_a   1.000
_cell.length_b   1.000
_cell.length_c   1.000
_cell.angle_alpha   90.00
_cell.angle_beta   90.00
_cell.angle_gamma   90.00
#
_symmetry.space_group_name_H-M   'P 1'
#
loop_
_entity.id
_entity.type
_entity.pdbx_description
1 polymer ?
#
loop_
_entity_poly.entity_id
_entity_poly.type
_entity_poly.pdbx_seq_one_letter_code
_entity_poly.pdbx_strand_id
1 'polypeptide(L)'
;MKVNGIKVFFMTKSTFKKNKITSLMKQFFSILVLTLLFFGCSSDDNGSDNSGSDYFFKATLDGRKIDFYDVNFQGGGNDNRFEHITVGGFEEPYPNKVGELIPPSLDFEIWRTGGDIKAGTYSTPTEPEMVARYAVQTTNGTIVYSTSTADDVFTLKIESISKNGIKGTFSGKVRNLDSGVAIEITEGTFNLPYEDIINTTK
;
A
#
# COMPACT_ATOMS: atom_id res chain seq x y z
N MET A 1 -58.78 14.48 53.71
CA MET A 1 -58.20 15.41 52.72
C MET A 1 -57.34 16.42 53.47
N LYS A 2 -56.06 16.50 53.07
CA LYS A 2 -54.93 17.38 53.43
C LYS A 2 -54.83 18.12 54.77
N VAL A 3 -53.62 17.95 55.32
CA VAL A 3 -53.09 18.25 56.65
C VAL A 3 -52.53 19.68 56.74
N ASN A 4 -52.79 20.35 57.86
CA ASN A 4 -52.17 21.61 58.29
C ASN A 4 -50.73 21.40 58.77
N GLY A 5 -49.83 22.31 58.43
CA GLY A 5 -48.48 22.36 58.99
C GLY A 5 -47.82 23.72 58.77
N ILE A 6 -47.92 24.59 59.78
CA ILE A 6 -47.34 25.93 59.84
C ILE A 6 -45.83 25.85 60.14
N LYS A 7 -45.10 26.81 59.55
CA LYS A 7 -43.65 27.02 59.56
C LYS A 7 -43.04 27.12 60.97
N VAL A 8 -41.86 26.51 61.14
CA VAL A 8 -40.93 26.84 62.24
C VAL A 8 -39.62 27.38 61.65
N PHE A 9 -39.23 28.52 62.20
CA PHE A 9 -38.03 29.31 61.92
C PHE A 9 -36.80 28.64 62.57
N PHE A 10 -35.68 28.54 61.85
CA PHE A 10 -34.40 28.19 62.49
C PHE A 10 -33.26 29.11 62.05
N MET A 11 -32.53 29.52 63.08
CA MET A 11 -31.50 30.54 63.19
C MET A 11 -30.18 30.07 62.57
N THR A 12 -29.56 30.93 61.76
CA THR A 12 -28.23 30.75 61.18
C THR A 12 -27.14 30.97 62.22
N LYS A 13 -26.22 30.00 62.41
CA LYS A 13 -24.92 30.22 63.04
C LYS A 13 -23.83 30.15 61.98
N SER A 14 -23.10 31.24 61.80
CA SER A 14 -21.88 31.32 61.00
C SER A 14 -20.67 31.07 61.89
N THR A 15 -19.77 30.19 61.46
CA THR A 15 -18.42 30.04 62.02
C THR A 15 -17.39 30.12 60.91
N PHE A 16 -16.52 31.12 61.03
CA PHE A 16 -15.33 31.35 60.23
C PHE A 16 -14.31 30.20 60.40
N LYS A 17 -13.80 29.63 59.29
CA LYS A 17 -12.63 28.73 59.29
C LYS A 17 -11.48 29.36 58.50
N LYS A 18 -10.33 29.40 59.18
CA LYS A 18 -9.04 29.95 58.73
C LYS A 18 -8.36 29.10 57.63
N ASN A 19 -7.79 29.81 56.67
CA ASN A 19 -6.57 29.59 55.88
C ASN A 19 -6.16 28.13 55.54
N LYS A 20 -6.37 27.75 54.28
CA LYS A 20 -5.76 26.56 53.64
C LYS A 20 -5.39 26.80 52.15
N ILE A 21 -5.07 28.04 51.78
CA ILE A 21 -4.92 28.44 50.37
C ILE A 21 -3.48 28.33 49.83
N THR A 22 -2.46 28.14 50.67
CA THR A 22 -1.06 28.18 50.21
C THR A 22 -0.44 26.82 49.85
N SER A 23 -1.16 25.71 49.99
CA SER A 23 -0.63 24.36 49.69
C SER A 23 -1.02 23.82 48.31
N LEU A 24 -2.10 24.34 47.69
CA LEU A 24 -2.65 23.77 46.46
C LEU A 24 -1.95 24.28 45.19
N MET A 25 -1.30 25.45 45.22
CA MET A 25 -0.64 26.01 44.02
C MET A 25 0.72 25.38 43.68
N LYS A 26 1.43 24.77 44.64
CA LYS A 26 2.72 24.12 44.37
C LYS A 26 2.59 22.73 43.74
N GLN A 27 1.45 22.06 43.97
CA GLN A 27 1.22 20.70 43.49
C GLN A 27 0.77 20.66 42.02
N PHE A 28 0.13 21.72 41.52
CA PHE A 28 -0.23 21.85 40.10
C PHE A 28 0.98 22.13 39.19
N PHE A 29 2.01 22.82 39.68
CA PHE A 29 3.18 23.17 38.86
C PHE A 29 4.10 21.97 38.56
N SER A 30 4.15 20.98 39.46
CA SER A 30 4.95 19.76 39.27
C SER A 30 4.30 18.76 38.30
N ILE A 31 2.98 18.79 38.12
CA ILE A 31 2.26 17.89 37.21
C ILE A 31 2.33 18.39 35.76
N LEU A 32 2.41 19.71 35.54
CA LEU A 32 2.45 20.31 34.21
C LEU A 32 3.78 20.08 33.46
N VAL A 33 4.89 19.94 34.19
CA VAL A 33 6.23 19.76 33.58
C VAL A 33 6.50 18.29 33.18
N LEU A 34 5.78 17.33 33.76
CA LEU A 34 6.00 15.89 33.49
C LEU A 34 5.24 15.38 32.26
N THR A 35 4.22 16.09 31.78
CA THR A 35 3.43 15.68 30.60
C THR A 35 4.04 16.10 29.27
N LEU A 36 5.08 16.95 29.26
CA LEU A 36 5.74 17.43 28.04
C LEU A 36 6.90 16.54 27.56
N LEU A 37 7.20 15.44 28.26
CA LEU A 37 8.28 14.51 27.91
C LEU A 37 7.82 13.26 27.13
N PHE A 38 6.53 13.15 26.78
CA PHE A 38 5.99 11.99 26.07
C PHE A 38 5.53 12.25 24.63
N PHE A 39 5.79 13.43 24.06
CA PHE A 39 5.74 13.60 22.59
C PHE A 39 7.09 13.23 21.98
N GLY A 40 7.57 12.03 22.32
CA GLY A 40 8.56 11.32 21.54
C GLY A 40 7.88 10.91 20.25
N CYS A 41 8.36 11.46 19.15
CA CYS A 41 8.01 11.08 17.79
C CYS A 41 8.20 9.56 17.67
N SER A 42 7.12 8.79 17.78
CA SER A 42 7.05 7.46 17.18
C SER A 42 7.02 7.74 15.69
N SER A 43 8.18 7.71 15.05
CA SER A 43 8.23 7.24 13.68
C SER A 43 7.65 5.83 13.75
N ASP A 44 6.35 5.72 13.45
CA ASP A 44 5.77 4.45 13.06
C ASP A 44 6.44 4.09 11.73
N ASP A 45 7.63 3.51 11.83
CA ASP A 45 8.11 2.57 10.84
C ASP A 45 7.13 1.40 10.90
N ASN A 46 5.99 1.56 10.24
CA ASN A 46 5.22 0.45 9.72
C ASN A 46 6.03 -0.15 8.56
N GLY A 47 7.24 -0.63 8.87
CA GLY A 47 7.80 -1.77 8.18
C GLY A 47 6.90 -2.92 8.57
N SER A 48 5.93 -3.25 7.71
CA SER A 48 5.24 -4.50 7.87
C SER A 48 6.31 -5.58 7.74
N ASP A 49 6.64 -6.22 8.86
CA ASP A 49 7.29 -7.53 8.87
C ASP A 49 6.28 -8.56 8.32
N ASN A 50 5.78 -8.35 7.10
CA ASN A 50 5.00 -9.31 6.35
C ASN A 50 5.95 -10.30 5.68
N SER A 51 6.75 -10.98 6.51
CA SER A 51 7.41 -12.24 6.17
C SER A 51 6.43 -13.43 6.22
N GLY A 52 5.13 -13.16 6.07
CA GLY A 52 4.08 -14.15 5.93
C GLY A 52 4.12 -14.75 4.53
N SER A 53 4.40 -16.05 4.46
CA SER A 53 4.60 -16.92 3.29
C SER A 53 3.59 -16.88 2.13
N ASP A 54 2.58 -16.02 2.20
CA ASP A 54 1.42 -16.06 1.29
C ASP A 54 1.52 -15.02 0.16
N TYR A 55 2.41 -14.04 0.28
CA TYR A 55 2.60 -13.00 -0.75
C TYR A 55 3.68 -13.36 -1.75
N PHE A 56 3.39 -13.14 -3.03
CA PHE A 56 4.29 -13.47 -4.13
C PHE A 56 3.88 -12.75 -5.42
N PHE A 57 4.86 -12.61 -6.32
CA PHE A 57 4.68 -12.25 -7.72
C PHE A 57 5.60 -13.17 -8.54
N LYS A 58 5.04 -13.98 -9.42
CA LYS A 58 5.77 -15.04 -10.15
C LYS A 58 5.29 -15.12 -11.58
N ALA A 59 6.18 -15.47 -12.51
CA ALA A 59 5.82 -15.76 -13.90
C ALA A 59 6.87 -16.63 -14.59
N THR A 60 6.51 -17.16 -15.74
CA THR A 60 7.42 -17.80 -16.69
C THR A 60 7.66 -16.85 -17.87
N LEU A 61 8.91 -16.40 -18.05
CA LEU A 61 9.35 -15.51 -19.14
C LEU A 61 10.21 -16.31 -20.13
N ASP A 62 9.72 -16.52 -21.36
CA ASP A 62 10.37 -17.35 -22.38
C ASP A 62 10.83 -18.72 -21.83
N GLY A 63 9.98 -19.34 -21.00
CA GLY A 63 10.27 -20.62 -20.35
C GLY A 63 11.11 -20.54 -19.07
N ARG A 64 11.66 -19.38 -18.69
CA ARG A 64 12.36 -19.19 -17.41
C ARG A 64 11.36 -18.88 -16.31
N LYS A 65 11.34 -19.69 -15.25
CA LYS A 65 10.54 -19.42 -14.05
C LYS A 65 11.21 -18.36 -13.19
N ILE A 66 10.48 -17.29 -12.89
CA ILE A 66 10.95 -16.14 -12.13
C ILE A 66 10.05 -15.93 -10.92
N ASP A 67 10.67 -15.84 -9.75
CA ASP A 67 10.08 -15.31 -8.53
C ASP A 67 10.64 -13.89 -8.35
N PHE A 68 9.79 -12.88 -8.39
CA PHE A 68 10.22 -11.49 -8.41
C PHE A 68 10.45 -10.92 -7.00
N TYR A 69 11.39 -9.98 -6.88
CA TYR A 69 11.80 -9.27 -5.67
C TYR A 69 11.30 -7.83 -5.66
N ASP A 70 11.28 -7.24 -4.45
CA ASP A 70 10.80 -5.88 -4.20
C ASP A 70 9.45 -5.61 -4.88
N VAL A 71 8.55 -6.59 -4.79
CA VAL A 71 7.28 -6.58 -5.52
C VAL A 71 6.28 -5.71 -4.79
N ASN A 72 5.45 -4.99 -5.55
CA ASN A 72 4.50 -4.05 -4.98
C ASN A 72 3.20 -4.02 -5.77
N PHE A 73 2.09 -3.84 -5.06
CA PHE A 73 0.79 -3.47 -5.60
C PHE A 73 0.42 -2.06 -5.12
N GLN A 74 0.33 -1.14 -6.06
CA GLN A 74 -0.11 0.24 -5.85
C GLN A 74 -1.42 0.51 -6.58
N GLY A 75 -2.15 1.52 -6.11
CA GLY A 75 -3.36 1.95 -6.79
C GLY A 75 -3.74 3.37 -6.44
N GLY A 76 -4.42 4.03 -7.37
CA GLY A 76 -4.95 5.38 -7.24
C GLY A 76 -6.44 5.41 -7.51
N GLY A 77 -7.14 6.38 -6.91
CA GLY A 77 -8.57 6.57 -7.09
C GLY A 77 -9.21 7.32 -5.93
N ASN A 78 -10.51 7.58 -6.06
CA ASN A 78 -11.31 8.27 -5.04
C ASN A 78 -12.40 7.34 -4.47
N ASP A 79 -12.92 7.67 -3.29
CA ASP A 79 -14.09 7.01 -2.69
C ASP A 79 -13.97 5.48 -2.56
N ASN A 80 -12.78 4.99 -2.18
CA ASN A 80 -12.43 3.57 -2.07
C ASN A 80 -12.44 2.78 -3.39
N ARG A 81 -12.57 3.45 -4.54
CA ARG A 81 -12.43 2.84 -5.86
C ARG A 81 -10.98 2.82 -6.31
N PHE A 82 -10.64 1.84 -7.13
CA PHE A 82 -9.39 1.84 -7.87
C PHE A 82 -9.66 2.32 -9.29
N GLU A 83 -9.22 3.52 -9.63
CA GLU A 83 -9.23 4.04 -11.01
C GLU A 83 -7.92 3.72 -11.73
N HIS A 84 -6.87 3.42 -10.98
CA HIS A 84 -5.57 3.02 -11.47
C HIS A 84 -4.97 1.96 -10.55
N ILE A 85 -4.33 0.93 -11.13
CA ILE A 85 -3.48 0.00 -10.38
C ILE A 85 -2.17 -0.25 -11.12
N THR A 86 -1.12 -0.49 -10.37
CA THR A 86 0.17 -0.98 -10.85
C THR A 86 0.60 -2.17 -10.01
N VAL A 87 1.09 -3.23 -10.66
CA VAL A 87 1.74 -4.37 -10.00
C VAL A 87 3.04 -4.65 -10.71
N GLY A 88 4.14 -4.81 -9.97
CA GLY A 88 5.42 -5.16 -10.57
C GLY A 88 6.50 -5.52 -9.56
N GLY A 89 7.67 -5.90 -10.07
CA GLY A 89 8.89 -6.20 -9.29
C GLY A 89 10.08 -6.53 -10.18
N PHE A 90 11.18 -6.97 -9.56
CA PHE A 90 12.49 -7.18 -10.20
C PHE A 90 12.91 -8.65 -10.21
N GLU A 91 13.69 -9.11 -11.19
CA GLU A 91 14.17 -10.50 -11.26
C GLU A 91 15.21 -10.84 -10.15
N GLU A 92 15.81 -9.82 -9.56
CA GLU A 92 16.77 -9.92 -8.45
C GLU A 92 16.51 -8.79 -7.44
N PRO A 93 17.00 -8.89 -6.19
CA PRO A 93 16.87 -7.82 -5.21
C PRO A 93 17.39 -6.47 -5.72
N TYR A 94 16.69 -5.40 -5.36
CA TYR A 94 17.08 -4.06 -5.75
C TYR A 94 18.51 -3.72 -5.24
N PRO A 95 19.39 -3.13 -6.06
CA PRO A 95 20.76 -2.87 -5.65
C PRO A 95 20.84 -1.87 -4.50
N ASN A 96 21.74 -2.13 -3.55
CA ASN A 96 21.95 -1.25 -2.39
C ASN A 96 23.18 -0.34 -2.53
N LYS A 97 23.94 -0.44 -3.64
CA LYS A 97 25.07 0.44 -3.92
C LYS A 97 24.81 1.33 -5.12
N VAL A 98 25.23 2.58 -4.99
CA VAL A 98 25.18 3.57 -6.07
C VAL A 98 26.03 3.08 -7.25
N GLY A 99 25.43 3.05 -8.43
CA GLY A 99 26.11 2.68 -9.67
C GLY A 99 25.98 1.19 -10.06
N GLU A 100 25.38 0.36 -9.21
CA GLU A 100 24.98 -1.00 -9.62
C GLU A 100 23.76 -0.93 -10.57
N LEU A 101 23.74 -1.81 -11.58
CA LEU A 101 22.63 -1.89 -12.51
C LEU A 101 21.40 -2.46 -11.81
N ILE A 102 20.26 -1.80 -12.00
CA ILE A 102 18.97 -2.31 -11.51
C ILE A 102 18.63 -3.58 -12.30
N PRO A 103 18.20 -4.67 -11.65
CA PRO A 103 17.82 -5.91 -12.32
C PRO A 103 16.68 -5.70 -13.31
N PRO A 104 16.47 -6.64 -14.25
CA PRO A 104 15.29 -6.58 -15.11
C PRO A 104 14.00 -6.57 -14.29
N SER A 105 12.97 -5.89 -14.78
CA SER A 105 11.70 -5.74 -14.09
C SER A 105 10.53 -6.12 -14.99
N LEU A 106 9.46 -6.61 -14.37
CA LEU A 106 8.16 -6.81 -15.01
C LEU A 106 7.11 -6.03 -14.22
N ASP A 107 6.29 -5.27 -14.94
CA ASP A 107 5.12 -4.60 -14.37
C ASP A 107 3.92 -4.65 -15.33
N PHE A 108 2.73 -4.49 -14.75
CA PHE A 108 1.53 -4.19 -15.51
C PHE A 108 0.70 -3.12 -14.79
N GLU A 109 -0.10 -2.43 -15.60
CA GLU A 109 -0.85 -1.27 -15.21
C GLU A 109 -2.22 -1.27 -15.88
N ILE A 110 -3.26 -0.88 -15.14
CA ILE A 110 -4.61 -0.67 -15.68
C ILE A 110 -5.09 0.71 -15.24
N TRP A 111 -5.63 1.46 -16.21
CA TRP A 111 -6.36 2.69 -15.95
C TRP A 111 -7.83 2.55 -16.37
N ARG A 112 -8.70 3.02 -15.48
CA ARG A 112 -10.13 3.20 -15.69
C ARG A 112 -10.54 4.51 -15.01
N THR A 113 -10.09 5.63 -15.55
CA THR A 113 -10.42 6.96 -15.04
C THR A 113 -11.94 7.15 -14.94
N GLY A 114 -12.41 7.58 -13.76
CA GLY A 114 -13.84 7.69 -13.44
C GLY A 114 -14.57 6.36 -13.24
N GLY A 115 -13.91 5.22 -13.48
CA GLY A 115 -14.43 3.87 -13.33
C GLY A 115 -14.10 3.23 -11.98
N ASP A 116 -14.05 1.90 -11.98
CA ASP A 116 -13.62 1.11 -10.82
C ASP A 116 -13.04 -0.22 -11.31
N ILE A 117 -11.85 -0.56 -10.81
CA ILE A 117 -11.15 -1.81 -11.09
C ILE A 117 -11.55 -2.80 -9.99
N LYS A 118 -12.14 -3.92 -10.41
CA LYS A 118 -12.73 -4.94 -9.53
C LYS A 118 -12.21 -6.33 -9.91
N ALA A 119 -12.65 -7.35 -9.19
CA ALA A 119 -12.47 -8.72 -9.63
C ALA A 119 -13.09 -8.91 -11.04
N GLY A 120 -12.35 -9.57 -11.93
CA GLY A 120 -12.72 -9.70 -13.34
C GLY A 120 -11.54 -10.06 -14.23
N THR A 121 -11.81 -10.16 -15.53
CA THR A 121 -10.79 -10.37 -16.55
C THR A 121 -10.64 -9.12 -17.40
N TYR A 122 -9.40 -8.72 -17.62
CA TYR A 122 -8.95 -7.52 -18.30
C TYR A 122 -7.97 -7.94 -19.39
N SER A 123 -7.99 -7.24 -20.52
CA SER A 123 -7.06 -7.52 -21.60
C SER A 123 -6.73 -6.26 -22.39
N THR A 124 -5.51 -6.16 -22.91
CA THR A 124 -5.08 -4.99 -23.69
C THR A 124 -5.98 -4.65 -24.88
N PRO A 125 -6.61 -5.61 -25.62
CA PRO A 125 -7.57 -5.26 -26.68
C PRO A 125 -8.87 -4.61 -26.18
N THR A 126 -9.25 -4.84 -24.91
CA THR A 126 -10.50 -4.33 -24.33
C THR A 126 -10.28 -3.20 -23.33
N GLU A 127 -9.05 -3.03 -22.85
CA GLU A 127 -8.63 -2.01 -21.90
C GLU A 127 -7.54 -1.14 -22.58
N PRO A 128 -7.92 -0.04 -23.26
CA PRO A 128 -7.01 0.71 -24.13
C PRO A 128 -5.85 1.38 -23.39
N GLU A 129 -5.99 1.61 -22.09
CA GLU A 129 -4.95 2.20 -21.23
C GLU A 129 -4.21 1.14 -20.40
N MET A 130 -4.53 -0.14 -20.59
CA MET A 130 -3.79 -1.23 -19.95
C MET A 130 -2.45 -1.44 -20.66
N VAL A 131 -1.38 -1.59 -19.88
CA VAL A 131 -0.05 -1.86 -20.40
C VAL A 131 0.66 -2.89 -19.53
N ALA A 132 1.43 -3.78 -20.15
CA ALA A 132 2.43 -4.59 -19.46
C ALA A 132 3.81 -4.27 -20.06
N ARG A 133 4.83 -4.21 -19.19
CA ARG A 133 6.20 -3.85 -19.56
C ARG A 133 7.19 -4.81 -18.94
N TYR A 134 8.17 -5.21 -19.73
CA TYR A 134 9.41 -5.81 -19.24
C TYR A 134 10.58 -4.90 -19.60
N ALA A 135 11.40 -4.54 -18.63
CA ALA A 135 12.50 -3.59 -18.81
C ALA A 135 13.82 -4.22 -18.39
N VAL A 136 14.85 -4.08 -19.23
CA VAL A 136 16.21 -4.54 -18.96
C VAL A 136 17.12 -3.31 -18.92
N GLN A 137 17.73 -3.06 -17.77
CA GLN A 137 18.71 -1.98 -17.65
C GLN A 137 20.07 -2.42 -18.18
N THR A 138 20.70 -1.55 -18.95
CA THR A 138 22.05 -1.73 -19.50
C THR A 138 22.89 -0.50 -19.21
N THR A 139 24.20 -0.60 -19.39
CA THR A 139 25.09 0.58 -19.30
C THR A 139 24.79 1.65 -20.35
N ASN A 140 24.05 1.30 -21.41
CA ASN A 140 23.73 2.18 -22.53
C ASN A 140 22.28 2.69 -22.51
N GLY A 141 21.53 2.42 -21.43
CA GLY A 141 20.11 2.77 -21.30
C GLY A 141 19.22 1.57 -21.02
N THR A 142 17.91 1.75 -21.18
CA THR A 142 16.90 0.74 -20.89
C THR A 142 16.37 0.12 -22.18
N ILE A 143 16.37 -1.21 -22.26
CA ILE A 143 15.64 -1.95 -23.30
C ILE A 143 14.25 -2.22 -22.75
N VAL A 144 13.21 -1.72 -23.42
CA VAL A 144 11.81 -1.89 -23.01
C VAL A 144 11.07 -2.79 -23.99
N TYR A 145 10.33 -3.73 -23.45
CA TYR A 145 9.33 -4.54 -24.12
C TYR A 145 7.97 -4.13 -23.58
N SER A 146 7.00 -3.86 -24.46
CA SER A 146 5.69 -3.37 -24.05
C SER A 146 4.58 -3.96 -24.91
N THR A 147 3.38 -4.09 -24.34
CA THR A 147 2.16 -4.36 -25.10
C THR A 147 1.72 -3.16 -25.95
N SER A 148 2.17 -1.94 -25.64
CA SER A 148 1.82 -0.73 -26.41
C SER A 148 2.52 -0.64 -27.77
N THR A 149 3.48 -1.54 -28.02
CA THR A 149 4.30 -1.55 -29.24
C THR A 149 3.56 -2.13 -30.46
N ALA A 150 2.65 -3.07 -30.24
CA ALA A 150 1.99 -3.84 -31.28
C ALA A 150 0.64 -4.38 -30.78
N ASP A 151 -0.07 -5.16 -31.59
CA ASP A 151 -1.33 -5.83 -31.20
C ASP A 151 -1.10 -7.05 -30.28
N ASP A 152 -0.03 -7.03 -29.47
CA ASP A 152 0.26 -8.11 -28.53
C ASP A 152 -0.75 -8.08 -27.36
N VAL A 153 -1.27 -9.26 -27.05
CA VAL A 153 -2.31 -9.42 -26.03
C VAL A 153 -1.66 -9.72 -24.69
N PHE A 154 -2.05 -8.95 -23.68
CA PHE A 154 -1.82 -9.29 -22.28
C PHE A 154 -3.17 -9.40 -21.57
N THR A 155 -3.35 -10.47 -20.81
CA THR A 155 -4.58 -10.79 -20.08
C THR A 155 -4.27 -10.84 -18.60
N LEU A 156 -5.05 -10.08 -17.82
CA LEU A 156 -5.02 -10.09 -16.36
C LEU A 156 -6.36 -10.62 -15.84
N LYS A 157 -6.32 -11.57 -14.91
CA LYS A 157 -7.47 -12.01 -14.14
C LYS A 157 -7.27 -11.58 -12.69
N ILE A 158 -8.09 -10.66 -12.22
CA ILE A 158 -8.15 -10.25 -10.81
C ILE A 158 -9.19 -11.14 -10.13
N GLU A 159 -8.77 -11.92 -9.14
CA GLU A 159 -9.66 -12.76 -8.31
C GLU A 159 -10.25 -11.97 -7.15
N SER A 160 -9.43 -11.12 -6.53
CA SER A 160 -9.84 -10.21 -5.48
C SER A 160 -8.98 -8.95 -5.49
N ILE A 161 -9.58 -7.82 -5.16
CA ILE A 161 -8.90 -6.53 -5.02
C ILE A 161 -9.58 -5.70 -3.94
N SER A 162 -8.79 -5.12 -3.04
CA SER A 162 -9.23 -4.18 -2.00
C SER A 162 -8.03 -3.44 -1.42
N LYS A 163 -8.26 -2.56 -0.44
CA LYS A 163 -7.19 -1.94 0.35
C LYS A 163 -6.45 -2.92 1.29
N ASN A 164 -6.85 -4.19 1.31
CA ASN A 164 -6.09 -5.26 1.99
C ASN A 164 -5.10 -5.96 1.05
N GLY A 165 -5.25 -5.80 -0.26
CA GLY A 165 -4.41 -6.48 -1.24
C GLY A 165 -5.14 -6.91 -2.52
N ILE A 166 -4.37 -7.53 -3.41
CA ILE A 166 -4.80 -8.02 -4.71
C ILE A 166 -4.30 -9.44 -4.95
N LYS A 167 -5.11 -10.25 -5.62
CA LYS A 167 -4.77 -11.62 -6.01
C LYS A 167 -5.24 -11.89 -7.43
N GLY A 168 -4.44 -12.61 -8.20
CA GLY A 168 -4.82 -12.95 -9.57
C GLY A 168 -3.79 -13.74 -10.35
N THR A 169 -4.05 -13.82 -11.65
CA THR A 169 -3.16 -14.43 -12.64
C THR A 169 -3.01 -13.54 -13.86
N PHE A 170 -1.93 -13.71 -14.60
CA PHE A 170 -1.70 -12.99 -15.85
C PHE A 170 -0.92 -13.83 -16.86
N SER A 171 -1.03 -13.47 -18.13
CA SER A 171 -0.26 -14.05 -19.23
C SER A 171 -0.33 -13.12 -20.44
N GLY A 172 0.61 -13.23 -21.35
CA GLY A 172 0.60 -12.42 -22.56
C GLY A 172 1.93 -12.36 -23.25
N LYS A 173 2.12 -11.29 -24.02
CA LYS A 173 3.33 -11.02 -24.78
C LYS A 173 3.68 -9.54 -24.70
N VAL A 174 4.96 -9.24 -24.53
CA VAL A 174 5.50 -7.88 -24.59
C VAL A 174 6.57 -7.82 -25.68
N ARG A 175 6.63 -6.72 -26.43
CA ARG A 175 7.53 -6.59 -27.59
C ARG A 175 8.35 -5.33 -27.54
N ASN A 176 9.62 -5.47 -27.88
CA ASN A 176 10.51 -4.34 -28.08
C ASN A 176 10.26 -3.70 -29.45
N LEU A 177 10.06 -2.38 -29.46
CA LEU A 177 9.73 -1.61 -30.66
C LEU A 177 10.82 -1.67 -31.72
N ASP A 178 12.09 -1.56 -31.31
CA ASP A 178 13.21 -1.41 -32.25
C ASP A 178 13.58 -2.74 -32.92
N SER A 179 13.60 -3.83 -32.14
CA SER A 179 14.02 -5.15 -32.62
C SER A 179 12.87 -6.01 -33.11
N GLY A 180 11.63 -5.70 -32.72
CA GLY A 180 10.47 -6.56 -32.94
C GLY A 180 10.50 -7.87 -32.15
N VAL A 181 11.53 -8.11 -31.33
CA VAL A 181 11.62 -9.29 -30.46
C VAL A 181 10.55 -9.23 -29.39
N ALA A 182 9.90 -10.36 -29.16
CA ALA A 182 8.86 -10.50 -28.16
C ALA A 182 9.28 -11.49 -27.07
N ILE A 183 8.83 -11.21 -25.86
CA ILE A 183 8.94 -12.09 -24.70
C ILE A 183 7.55 -12.64 -24.40
N GLU A 184 7.46 -13.96 -24.30
CA GLU A 184 6.25 -14.67 -23.90
C GLU A 184 6.18 -14.76 -22.37
N ILE A 185 5.03 -14.35 -21.82
CA ILE A 185 4.73 -14.35 -20.40
C ILE A 185 3.64 -15.39 -20.15
N THR A 186 3.96 -16.43 -19.39
CA THR A 186 3.03 -17.51 -19.05
C THR A 186 3.04 -17.77 -17.55
N GLU A 187 2.03 -18.50 -17.06
CA GLU A 187 1.94 -18.93 -15.66
C GLU A 187 2.07 -17.79 -14.63
N GLY A 188 1.73 -16.55 -15.01
CA GLY A 188 1.79 -15.38 -14.15
C GLY A 188 0.79 -15.51 -13.01
N THR A 189 1.24 -15.35 -11.78
CA THR A 189 0.39 -15.46 -10.58
C THR A 189 0.88 -14.51 -9.50
N PHE A 190 -0.05 -13.95 -8.73
CA PHE A 190 0.28 -12.98 -7.70
C PHE A 190 -0.73 -12.96 -6.55
N ASN A 191 -0.20 -12.63 -5.38
CA ASN A 191 -0.94 -12.28 -4.19
C ASN A 191 -0.11 -11.23 -3.46
N LEU A 192 -0.60 -10.01 -3.33
CA LEU A 192 0.17 -8.88 -2.80
C LEU A 192 -0.67 -8.04 -1.84
N PRO A 193 -0.10 -7.54 -0.75
CA PRO A 193 -0.74 -6.53 0.08
C PRO A 193 -0.83 -5.20 -0.68
N TYR A 194 -1.66 -4.29 -0.19
CA TYR A 194 -1.77 -2.95 -0.77
C TYR A 194 -0.66 -2.04 -0.21
N GLU A 195 0.09 -1.38 -1.10
CA GLU A 195 1.14 -0.40 -0.81
C GLU A 195 2.38 -0.89 -0.03
N ASP A 196 2.40 -2.13 0.48
CA ASP A 196 3.62 -2.71 1.05
C ASP A 196 4.55 -3.28 -0.03
N ILE A 197 5.86 -3.15 0.17
CA ILE A 197 6.89 -3.81 -0.65
C ILE A 197 7.18 -5.19 -0.06
N ILE A 198 7.05 -6.23 -0.87
CA ILE A 198 7.34 -7.61 -0.47
C ILE A 198 8.65 -8.07 -1.09
N ASN A 199 9.55 -8.55 -0.24
CA ASN A 199 10.74 -9.27 -0.66
C ASN A 199 10.48 -10.76 -0.61
N THR A 200 10.40 -11.40 -1.78
CA THR A 200 10.26 -12.86 -1.83
C THR A 200 11.61 -13.49 -1.44
N THR A 201 11.64 -14.21 -0.33
CA THR A 201 12.81 -15.00 0.06
C THR A 201 12.90 -16.25 -0.82
N LYS A 202 14.11 -16.58 -1.27
CA LYS A 202 14.41 -17.85 -1.95
C LYS A 202 14.37 -19.03 -0.99
#